data_AF-A0A7S3U7B5-F1
#
_entry.id   AF-A0A7S3U7B5-F1
#
_cell.length_a   1.000
_cell.length_b   1.000
_cell.length_c   1.000
_cell.angle_alpha   90.00
_cell.angle_beta   90.00
_cell.angle_gamma   90.00
#
_symmetry.space_group_name_H-M   'P 1'
#
loop_
_entity.id
_entity.type
_entity.pdbx_description
1 polymer ?
#
loop_
_entity_poly.entity_id
_entity_poly.type
_entity_poly.pdbx_seq_one_letter_code
_entity_poly.pdbx_strand_id
1 'polypeptide(L)'
;AKGWGLTKSFVGFCLLPIVGNAAEHSTAVVVAYKQKMDLALGVALGSSTQIALFVIPLMVLIGWAIGQPLDLFFGPFPTAITFLSSLLVFIVVQNGETNWLEGAMLLFSYAFICCSFFYL
;
A
#
# COMPACT_ATOMS: atom_id res chain seq x y z
N ALA A 1 2.92 5.18 -20.13
CA ALA A 1 4.20 4.55 -19.75
C ALA A 1 5.31 4.87 -20.74
N LYS A 2 5.32 4.30 -21.97
CA LYS A 2 6.47 4.39 -22.88
C LYS A 2 6.86 5.80 -23.35
N GLY A 3 5.91 6.75 -23.43
CA GLY A 3 6.21 8.15 -23.77
C GLY A 3 6.63 9.04 -22.60
N TRP A 4 6.54 8.55 -21.35
CA TRP A 4 6.76 9.34 -20.13
C TRP A 4 7.89 8.77 -19.26
N GLY A 5 8.61 7.75 -19.75
CA GLY A 5 9.71 7.10 -19.02
C GLY A 5 9.29 6.27 -17.79
N LEU A 6 7.99 6.02 -17.59
CA LEU A 6 7.50 5.30 -16.41
C LEU A 6 7.53 3.78 -16.60
N THR A 7 8.08 3.05 -15.62
CA THR A 7 8.04 1.58 -15.57
C THR A 7 6.62 1.10 -15.27
N LYS A 8 6.26 -0.10 -15.76
CA LYS A 8 4.97 -0.71 -15.45
C LYS A 8 4.82 -0.96 -13.94
N SER A 9 5.92 -1.33 -13.29
CA SER A 9 6.00 -1.54 -11.85
C SER A 9 5.70 -0.25 -11.07
N PHE A 10 6.29 0.89 -11.45
CA PHE A 10 5.98 2.17 -10.82
C PHE A 10 4.49 2.55 -10.95
N VAL A 11 3.93 2.38 -12.15
CA VAL A 11 2.51 2.68 -12.38
C VAL A 11 1.63 1.76 -11.52
N GLY A 12 1.94 0.45 -11.48
CA GLY A 12 1.13 -0.55 -10.78
C GLY A 12 1.25 -0.51 -9.25
N PHE A 13 2.46 -0.35 -8.72
CA PHE A 13 2.71 -0.39 -7.27
C PHE A 13 2.62 0.97 -6.58
N CYS A 14 2.77 2.08 -7.30
CA CYS A 14 2.80 3.41 -6.69
C CYS A 14 1.61 4.28 -7.13
N LEU A 15 1.47 4.53 -8.44
CA LEU A 15 0.47 5.49 -8.92
C LEU A 15 -0.97 4.96 -8.79
N LEU A 16 -1.21 3.73 -9.23
CA LEU A 16 -2.55 3.17 -9.26
C LEU A 16 -3.16 3.04 -7.84
N PRO A 17 -2.44 2.57 -6.80
CA PRO A 17 -2.96 2.52 -5.44
C PRO A 17 -3.20 3.89 -4.81
N ILE A 18 -2.36 4.90 -5.11
CA ILE A 18 -2.58 6.27 -4.62
C ILE A 18 -3.94 6.79 -5.11
N VAL A 19 -4.23 6.61 -6.40
CA VAL A 19 -5.51 7.07 -6.98
C VAL A 19 -6.67 6.20 -6.50
N GLY A 20 -6.49 4.88 -6.45
CA GLY A 20 -7.53 3.93 -6.03
C GLY A 20 -7.97 4.12 -4.59
N ASN A 21 -7.05 4.47 -3.69
CA ASN A 21 -7.31 4.60 -2.25
C ASN A 21 -7.35 6.06 -1.77
N ALA A 22 -7.34 7.04 -2.68
CA ALA A 22 -7.25 8.46 -2.32
C ALA A 22 -8.36 8.91 -1.35
N ALA A 23 -9.60 8.43 -1.55
CA ALA A 23 -10.74 8.78 -0.70
C ALA A 23 -10.59 8.24 0.73
N GLU A 24 -10.10 7.02 0.88
CA GLU A 24 -9.86 6.38 2.18
C GLU A 24 -8.70 7.05 2.91
N HIS A 25 -7.62 7.38 2.20
CA HIS A 25 -6.49 8.13 2.75
C HIS A 25 -6.92 9.52 3.25
N SER A 26 -7.69 10.25 2.44
CA SER A 26 -8.24 11.54 2.84
C SER A 26 -9.09 11.42 4.12
N THR A 27 -9.95 10.40 4.18
CA THR A 27 -10.76 10.11 5.36
C THR A 27 -9.90 9.82 6.58
N ALA A 28 -8.88 8.96 6.45
CA ALA A 28 -7.97 8.62 7.54
C ALA A 28 -7.22 9.87 8.06
N VAL A 29 -6.70 10.73 7.18
CA VAL A 29 -6.01 11.97 7.57
C VAL A 29 -6.95 12.94 8.29
N VAL A 30 -8.18 13.12 7.79
CA VAL A 30 -9.17 14.00 8.43
C VAL A 30 -9.57 13.48 9.81
N VAL A 31 -9.74 12.16 9.95
CA VAL A 31 -10.08 11.52 11.22
C VAL A 31 -8.91 11.60 12.21
N ALA A 32 -7.67 11.39 11.75
CA ALA A 32 -6.46 11.58 12.56
C ALA A 32 -6.32 13.03 13.03
N TYR A 33 -6.57 14.01 12.17
CA TYR A 33 -6.58 15.44 12.53
C TYR A 33 -7.60 15.76 13.63
N LYS A 34 -8.73 15.05 13.65
CA LYS A 34 -9.75 15.12 14.71
C LYS A 34 -9.37 14.38 15.99
N GLN A 35 -8.10 14.01 16.17
CA GLN A 35 -7.58 13.32 17.35
C GLN A 35 -8.22 11.94 17.58
N LYS A 36 -8.62 11.25 16.50
CA LYS A 36 -9.20 9.91 16.54
C LYS A 36 -8.27 8.91 15.84
N MET A 37 -7.06 8.74 16.39
CA MET A 37 -6.02 7.92 15.74
C MET A 37 -6.42 6.46 15.59
N ASP A 38 -7.12 5.86 16.56
CA ASP A 38 -7.61 4.48 16.47
C ASP A 38 -8.54 4.26 15.27
N LEU A 39 -9.42 5.23 15.00
CA LEU A 39 -10.32 5.17 13.85
C LEU A 39 -9.56 5.39 12.54
N ALA A 40 -8.55 6.27 12.52
CA ALA A 40 -7.70 6.47 11.35
C ALA A 40 -6.89 5.21 11.00
N LEU A 41 -6.29 4.57 12.01
CA LEU A 41 -5.60 3.28 11.87
C LEU A 41 -6.57 2.18 11.45
N GLY A 42 -7.80 2.17 11.99
CA GLY A 42 -8.85 1.24 11.59
C GLY A 42 -9.21 1.34 10.10
N VAL A 43 -9.30 2.56 9.56
CA VAL A 43 -9.53 2.77 8.12
C VAL A 43 -8.35 2.22 7.30
N ALA A 44 -7.12 2.57 7.66
CA ALA A 44 -5.93 2.18 6.90
C ALA A 44 -5.65 0.65 6.95
N LEU A 45 -5.69 0.06 8.14
CA LEU A 45 -5.46 -1.37 8.33
C LEU A 45 -6.62 -2.20 7.75
N GLY A 46 -7.87 -1.76 7.94
CA GLY A 46 -9.04 -2.42 7.38
C GLY A 46 -9.00 -2.51 5.86
N SER A 47 -8.70 -1.40 5.18
CA SER A 47 -8.52 -1.36 3.73
C SER A 47 -7.39 -2.30 3.28
N SER A 48 -6.24 -2.26 3.96
CA SER A 48 -5.09 -3.13 3.65
C SER A 48 -5.43 -4.61 3.79
N THR A 49 -6.11 -5.00 4.88
CA THR A 49 -6.55 -6.38 5.12
C THR A 49 -7.59 -6.82 4.10
N GLN A 50 -8.55 -5.95 3.74
CA GLN A 50 -9.53 -6.25 2.70
C GLN A 50 -8.87 -6.50 1.34
N ILE A 51 -7.90 -5.66 0.96
CA ILE A 51 -7.17 -5.85 -0.30
C ILE A 51 -6.42 -7.18 -0.29
N ALA A 52 -5.70 -7.48 0.79
CA ALA A 52 -4.89 -8.69 0.91
C ALA A 52 -5.71 -9.99 0.96
N LEU A 53 -6.77 -10.02 1.75
CA LEU A 53 -7.54 -11.25 2.01
C LEU A 53 -8.73 -11.45 1.06
N PHE A 54 -9.20 -10.40 0.40
CA PHE A 54 -10.38 -10.49 -0.47
C PHE A 54 -10.08 -10.06 -1.90
N VAL A 55 -9.61 -8.83 -2.12
CA VAL A 55 -9.50 -8.27 -3.48
C VAL A 55 -8.48 -9.05 -4.32
N ILE A 56 -7.27 -9.29 -3.80
CA ILE A 56 -6.22 -10.01 -4.53
C ILE A 56 -6.63 -11.46 -4.85
N PRO A 57 -7.09 -12.27 -3.88
CA PRO A 57 -7.58 -13.62 -4.18
C PRO A 57 -8.74 -13.64 -5.17
N LEU A 58 -9.70 -12.71 -5.03
CA LEU A 58 -10.82 -12.60 -5.94
C LEU A 58 -10.36 -12.29 -7.37
N MET A 59 -9.37 -11.41 -7.54
CA MET A 59 -8.82 -11.10 -8.87
C MET A 59 -8.17 -12.32 -9.52
N VAL A 60 -7.45 -13.15 -8.75
CA VAL A 60 -6.88 -14.42 -9.25
C VAL A 60 -8.00 -15.35 -9.74
N LEU A 61 -9.07 -15.52 -8.95
CA LEU A 61 -10.22 -16.35 -9.34
C LEU A 61 -10.93 -15.82 -10.59
N ILE A 62 -11.12 -14.50 -10.69
CA ILE A 62 -11.68 -13.86 -11.89
C ILE A 62 -10.77 -14.11 -13.10
N GLY A 63 -9.46 -13.95 -12.93
CA GLY A 63 -8.46 -14.25 -13.96
C GLY A 63 -8.62 -15.66 -14.52
N TRP A 64 -8.70 -16.66 -13.63
CA TRP A 64 -8.92 -18.05 -14.03
C TRP A 64 -10.26 -18.26 -14.76
N ALA A 65 -11.34 -17.60 -14.29
CA ALA A 65 -12.65 -17.71 -14.92
C ALA A 65 -12.69 -17.14 -16.35
N ILE A 66 -11.89 -16.11 -16.66
CA ILE A 66 -11.80 -15.49 -18.00
C ILE A 66 -10.63 -16.05 -18.83
N GLY A 67 -9.97 -17.11 -18.38
CA GLY A 67 -8.85 -17.74 -19.09
C GLY A 67 -7.55 -16.93 -19.08
N GLN A 68 -7.39 -15.98 -18.16
CA GLN A 68 -6.16 -15.22 -17.95
C GLN A 68 -5.30 -15.89 -16.86
N PRO A 69 -4.01 -16.21 -17.14
CA PRO A 69 -3.14 -16.86 -16.18
C PRO A 69 -2.61 -15.83 -15.16
N LEU A 70 -3.47 -15.43 -14.23
CA LEU A 70 -3.10 -14.60 -13.09
C LEU A 70 -2.74 -15.49 -11.89
N ASP A 71 -1.63 -15.19 -11.24
CA ASP A 71 -1.16 -15.88 -10.04
C ASP A 71 -0.86 -14.88 -8.91
N LEU A 72 -0.40 -15.38 -7.76
CA LEU A 72 0.03 -14.58 -6.61
C LEU A 72 1.54 -14.28 -6.64
N PHE A 73 2.20 -14.47 -7.78
CA PHE A 73 3.64 -14.27 -7.90
C PHE A 73 3.94 -12.82 -8.30
N PHE A 74 4.15 -11.96 -7.31
CA PHE A 74 4.52 -10.56 -7.53
C PHE A 74 6.01 -10.36 -7.85
N GLY A 75 6.82 -11.42 -7.78
CA GLY A 75 8.28 -11.35 -7.89
C GLY A 75 8.98 -11.08 -6.54
N PRO A 76 10.30 -11.30 -6.47
CA PRO A 76 11.05 -11.27 -5.22
C PRO A 76 11.09 -9.87 -4.58
N PHE A 77 11.26 -8.81 -5.38
CA PHE A 77 11.36 -7.45 -4.86
C PHE A 77 10.04 -6.93 -4.29
N PRO A 78 8.88 -6.97 -5.00
CA PRO A 78 7.60 -6.54 -4.44
C PRO A 78 7.17 -7.37 -3.23
N THR A 79 7.47 -8.67 -3.22
CA THR A 79 7.18 -9.55 -2.08
C THR A 79 7.98 -9.15 -0.85
N ALA A 80 9.29 -8.96 -1.00
CA ALA A 80 10.16 -8.55 0.09
C ALA A 80 9.76 -7.17 0.65
N ILE A 81 9.54 -6.18 -0.21
CA ILE A 81 9.22 -4.83 0.25
C ILE A 81 7.85 -4.78 0.94
N THR A 82 6.85 -5.51 0.45
CA THR A 82 5.54 -5.59 1.10
C THR A 82 5.64 -6.20 2.50
N PHE A 83 6.45 -7.25 2.65
CA PHE A 83 6.72 -7.84 3.96
C PHE A 83 7.41 -6.83 4.90
N LEU A 84 8.48 -6.18 4.45
CA LEU A 84 9.20 -5.18 5.25
C LEU A 84 8.30 -3.99 5.63
N SER A 85 7.47 -3.49 4.71
CA SER A 85 6.53 -2.41 4.97
C SER A 85 5.50 -2.81 6.03
N SER A 86 4.96 -4.03 5.97
CA SER A 86 4.01 -4.52 6.98
C SER A 86 4.66 -4.63 8.36
N LEU A 87 5.91 -5.10 8.42
CA LEU A 87 6.67 -5.21 9.67
C LEU A 87 7.00 -3.83 10.26
N LEU A 88 7.38 -2.86 9.41
CA LEU A 88 7.65 -1.50 9.84
C LEU A 88 6.40 -0.85 10.46
N VAL A 89 5.25 -0.97 9.79
CA VAL A 89 3.98 -0.46 10.31
C VAL A 89 3.60 -1.16 11.61
N PHE A 90 3.79 -2.47 11.70
CA PHE A 90 3.56 -3.22 12.95
C PHE A 90 4.38 -2.65 14.11
N ILE A 91 5.69 -2.46 13.91
CA ILE A 91 6.58 -1.92 14.95
C ILE A 91 6.17 -0.51 15.39
N VAL A 92 5.82 0.36 14.44
CA VAL A 92 5.42 1.75 14.75
C VAL A 92 4.10 1.79 15.51
N VAL A 93 3.13 0.95 15.15
CA VAL A 93 1.80 0.96 15.78
C VAL A 93 1.76 0.20 17.11
N GLN A 94 2.68 -0.76 17.33
CA GLN A 94 2.67 -1.64 18.51
C GLN A 94 2.72 -0.90 19.85
N ASN A 95 3.37 0.27 19.90
CA ASN A 95 3.50 1.04 21.14
C ASN A 95 2.22 1.80 21.53
N GLY A 96 1.19 1.83 20.68
CA GLY A 96 -0.10 2.47 20.95
C GLY A 96 -0.08 4.00 20.95
N GLU A 97 1.10 4.61 20.82
CA GLU A 97 1.30 6.05 20.69
C GLU A 97 1.85 6.37 19.30
N THR A 98 1.51 7.54 18.77
CA THR A 98 1.99 8.01 17.46
C THR A 98 2.60 9.40 17.60
N ASN A 99 3.69 9.67 16.88
CA ASN A 99 4.25 11.02 16.77
C ASN A 99 4.49 11.46 15.32
N TRP A 100 4.71 12.76 15.13
CA TRP A 100 4.92 13.34 13.81
C TRP A 100 6.20 12.82 13.13
N LEU A 101 7.22 12.47 13.91
CA LEU A 101 8.50 11.98 13.41
C LEU A 101 8.34 10.55 12.84
N GLU A 102 7.62 9.67 13.53
CA GLU A 102 7.22 8.35 13.03
C GLU A 102 6.43 8.47 11.73
N GLY A 103 5.46 9.40 11.68
CA GLY A 103 4.71 9.69 10.46
C GLY A 103 5.62 10.15 9.31
N ALA A 104 6.56 11.04 9.59
CA ALA A 104 7.54 11.48 8.60
C ALA A 104 8.44 10.33 8.11
N MET A 105 8.91 9.47 9.02
CA MET A 105 9.73 8.30 8.68
C MET A 105 8.99 7.31 7.79
N LEU A 106 7.68 7.09 8.02
CA LEU A 106 6.84 6.25 7.16
C LEU A 106 6.68 6.86 5.76
N LEU A 107 6.44 8.18 5.67
CA LEU A 107 6.34 8.89 4.39
C LEU A 107 7.66 8.84 3.60
N PHE A 108 8.80 9.05 4.26
CA PHE A 108 10.12 8.92 3.61
C PHE A 108 10.37 7.49 3.13
N SER A 109 10.04 6.49 3.96
CA SER A 109 10.16 5.08 3.59
C SER A 109 9.32 4.77 2.35
N TYR A 110 8.08 5.25 2.28
CA TYR A 110 7.22 5.12 1.10
C TYR A 110 7.82 5.81 -0.14
N ALA A 111 8.37 7.02 0.02
CA ALA A 111 9.03 7.75 -1.07
C ALA A 111 10.24 6.99 -1.63
N PHE A 112 11.08 6.40 -0.77
CA PHE A 112 12.20 5.56 -1.20
C PHE A 112 11.74 4.34 -1.98
N ILE A 113 10.68 3.67 -1.52
CA ILE A 113 10.08 2.53 -2.23
C ILE A 113 9.59 2.96 -3.62
N CYS A 114 8.90 4.10 -3.71
CA CYS A 114 8.44 4.64 -4.99
C CYS A 114 9.60 4.97 -5.94
N CYS A 115 10.68 5.56 -5.43
CA CYS A 115 11.89 5.78 -6.20
C CYS A 115 12.49 4.46 -6.69
N SER A 116 12.58 3.43 -5.85
CA SER A 116 13.06 2.11 -6.28
C SER A 116 12.23 1.55 -7.43
N PHE A 117 10.90 1.61 -7.34
CA PHE A 117 10.02 1.17 -8.44
C PHE A 117 10.09 2.03 -9.69
N PHE A 118 10.48 3.30 -9.57
CA PHE A 118 10.66 4.18 -10.73
C PHE A 118 11.89 3.81 -11.55
N TYR A 119 12.97 3.39 -10.89
CA TYR A 119 14.24 3.07 -11.55
C TYR A 119 14.39 1.57 -11.90
N LEU A 120 13.67 0.67 -11.23
CA LEU A 120 13.61 -0.77 -11.50
C LEU A 120 12.49 -1.13 -12.49
#